data_AF-A0A6N6RCH6-F1
#
_entry.id   AF-A0A6N6RCH6-F1
#
_cell.length_a   1.000
_cell.length_b   1.000
_cell.length_c   1.000
_cell.angle_alpha   90.00
_cell.angle_beta   90.00
_cell.angle_gamma   90.00
#
_symmetry.space_group_name_H-M   'P 1'
#
loop_
_entity.id
_entity.type
_entity.pdbx_description
1 polymer ?
#
loop_
_entity_poly.entity_id
_entity_poly.type
_entity_poly.pdbx_seq_one_letter_code
_entity_poly.pdbx_strand_id
1 'polypeptide(L)'
;MYIDFHKYNYELVPDHQVNDYKNRDKESYKSLLNKWFEDNLDNFVERKWEIEEIHYLKNISDFIKLVREAEQLFEFGFYTGCISLVGVSSEDFCRYLSVQLGKPQYESQTQFNRINNLKSDGLISNATHTLLDDIRKIRNDCLHYNQNFKQKDNVELKSDALTALNNLKKTLKNLIGEDEAGYQADLISVISGIGAGDDIRATEEIAIKVKNAVSHLLKFPIAFDPSSKIQIKTSAFEILEIDEDFDEISLKDLSNQMIVIVEFPEQEREYYQNKELQEGNSVTATLISVIDQNGLTAEWTILDIDKIK
;
A
#
# COMPACT_ATOMS: atom_id res chain seq x y z
N MET A 1 32.85 5.46 -16.63
CA MET A 1 33.39 4.08 -16.63
C MET A 1 32.31 3.19 -16.01
N TYR A 2 31.93 2.10 -16.69
CA TYR A 2 31.01 1.10 -16.15
C TYR A 2 31.85 -0.06 -15.59
N ILE A 3 31.59 -0.48 -14.36
CA ILE A 3 32.33 -1.56 -13.67
C ILE A 3 31.31 -2.61 -13.23
N ASP A 4 31.52 -3.86 -13.66
CA ASP A 4 30.58 -4.96 -13.44
C ASP A 4 31.32 -6.21 -12.92
N PHE A 5 31.71 -6.16 -11.65
CA PHE A 5 32.43 -7.24 -10.97
C PHE A 5 31.70 -7.67 -9.70
N HIS A 6 30.56 -8.33 -9.88
CA HIS A 6 29.72 -8.80 -8.78
C HIS A 6 30.09 -10.20 -8.27
N LYS A 7 30.88 -10.96 -9.03
CA LYS A 7 31.14 -12.39 -8.78
C LYS A 7 32.64 -12.66 -8.80
N TYR A 8 33.09 -13.56 -7.92
CA TYR A 8 34.44 -14.11 -7.99
C TYR A 8 34.67 -14.87 -9.30
N ASN A 9 35.93 -14.95 -9.75
CA ASN A 9 36.28 -15.80 -10.88
C ASN A 9 36.32 -17.28 -10.45
N TYR A 10 35.19 -17.96 -10.57
CA TYR A 10 35.05 -19.37 -10.17
C TYR A 10 35.87 -20.34 -11.02
N GLU A 11 36.38 -19.93 -12.18
CA GLU A 11 37.27 -20.76 -13.01
C GLU A 11 38.61 -21.04 -12.31
N LEU A 12 38.95 -20.25 -11.27
CA LEU A 12 40.16 -20.42 -10.47
C LEU A 12 39.99 -21.42 -9.31
N VAL A 13 38.79 -22.00 -9.15
CA VAL A 13 38.43 -22.87 -8.01
C VAL A 13 38.27 -24.31 -8.51
N PRO A 14 38.75 -25.33 -7.77
CA PRO A 14 38.48 -26.73 -8.12
C PRO A 14 36.98 -27.03 -8.21
N ASP A 15 36.55 -27.80 -9.22
CA ASP A 15 35.13 -28.07 -9.51
C ASP A 15 34.31 -28.50 -8.28
N HIS A 16 34.90 -29.33 -7.42
CA HIS A 16 34.25 -29.85 -6.21
C HIS A 16 34.00 -28.79 -5.12
N GLN A 17 34.60 -27.61 -5.20
CA GLN A 17 34.45 -26.51 -4.22
C GLN A 17 33.69 -25.30 -4.79
N VAL A 18 33.40 -25.26 -6.09
CA VAL A 18 32.77 -24.10 -6.75
C VAL A 18 31.45 -23.71 -6.08
N ASN A 19 30.66 -24.69 -5.62
CA ASN A 19 29.39 -24.41 -4.96
C ASN A 19 29.56 -23.76 -3.58
N ASP A 20 30.59 -24.15 -2.82
CA ASP A 20 30.86 -23.56 -1.51
C ASP A 20 31.26 -22.09 -1.66
N TYR A 21 32.09 -21.77 -2.67
CA TYR A 21 32.45 -20.39 -3.01
C TYR A 21 31.24 -19.57 -3.46
N LYS A 22 30.38 -20.11 -4.34
CA LYS A 22 29.14 -19.45 -4.75
C LYS A 22 28.21 -19.18 -3.57
N ASN A 23 28.09 -20.13 -2.63
CA ASN A 23 27.25 -19.97 -1.45
C ASN A 23 27.80 -18.88 -0.53
N ARG A 24 29.10 -18.90 -0.23
CA ARG A 24 29.77 -17.84 0.54
C ARG A 24 29.55 -16.45 -0.08
N ASP A 25 29.76 -16.31 -1.39
CA ASP A 25 29.66 -15.02 -2.07
C ASP A 25 28.21 -14.51 -2.13
N LYS A 26 27.22 -15.41 -2.29
CA LYS A 26 25.80 -15.07 -2.17
C LYS A 26 25.43 -14.59 -0.77
N GLU A 27 25.91 -15.26 0.28
CA GLU A 27 25.67 -14.82 1.67
C GLU A 27 26.34 -13.47 1.96
N SER A 28 27.55 -13.25 1.44
CA SER A 28 28.22 -11.94 1.54
C SER A 28 27.42 -10.85 0.83
N TYR A 29 26.85 -11.14 -0.34
CA TYR A 29 26.01 -10.18 -1.06
C TYR A 29 24.69 -9.91 -0.34
N LYS A 30 24.05 -10.92 0.26
CA LYS A 30 22.87 -10.72 1.13
C LYS A 30 23.18 -9.79 2.30
N SER A 31 24.31 -9.97 2.97
CA SER A 31 24.73 -9.09 4.06
C SER A 31 24.95 -7.65 3.58
N LEU A 32 25.55 -7.46 2.40
CA LEU A 32 25.68 -6.14 1.77
C LEU A 32 24.31 -5.51 1.49
N LEU A 33 23.36 -6.28 0.93
CA LEU A 33 22.01 -5.80 0.65
C LEU A 33 21.28 -5.40 1.93
N ASN A 34 21.32 -6.23 2.98
CA ASN A 34 20.68 -5.91 4.26
C ASN A 34 21.20 -4.59 4.83
N LYS A 35 22.53 -4.41 4.84
CA LYS A 35 23.13 -3.15 5.28
C LYS A 35 22.66 -1.96 4.43
N TRP A 36 22.62 -2.12 3.11
CA TRP A 36 22.12 -1.06 2.24
C TRP A 36 20.65 -0.71 2.53
N PHE A 37 19.80 -1.71 2.79
CA PHE A 37 18.40 -1.47 3.17
C PHE A 37 18.30 -0.75 4.51
N GLU A 38 19.04 -1.19 5.53
CA GLU A 38 19.08 -0.56 6.86
C GLU A 38 19.54 0.90 6.78
N ASP A 39 20.64 1.16 6.07
CA ASP A 39 21.23 2.50 5.92
C ASP A 39 20.31 3.47 5.14
N ASN A 40 19.32 2.97 4.39
CA ASN A 40 18.44 3.77 3.53
C ASN A 40 16.95 3.71 3.92
N LEU A 41 16.60 3.01 5.00
CA LEU A 41 15.20 2.75 5.37
C LEU A 41 14.40 4.04 5.51
N ASP A 42 14.89 5.00 6.29
CA ASP A 42 14.23 6.30 6.48
C ASP A 42 14.02 7.03 5.15
N ASN A 43 15.01 6.99 4.25
CA ASN A 43 14.88 7.62 2.94
C ASN A 43 13.81 6.93 2.07
N PHE A 44 13.65 5.61 2.14
CA PHE A 44 12.59 4.90 1.42
C PHE A 44 11.22 5.31 1.94
N VAL A 45 11.06 5.38 3.26
CA VAL A 45 9.84 5.81 3.93
C VAL A 45 9.49 7.25 3.54
N GLU A 46 10.41 8.21 3.69
CA GLU A 46 10.16 9.61 3.33
C GLU A 46 9.74 9.75 1.85
N ARG A 47 10.41 9.04 0.94
CA ARG A 47 10.04 9.04 -0.48
C ARG A 47 8.65 8.47 -0.73
N LYS A 48 8.23 7.43 0.00
CA LYS A 48 6.87 6.87 -0.14
C LYS A 48 5.80 7.90 0.24
N TRP A 49 6.05 8.72 1.26
CA TRP A 49 5.12 9.77 1.71
C TRP A 49 5.04 10.98 0.77
N GLU A 50 6.02 11.16 -0.13
CA GLU A 50 5.97 12.19 -1.18
C GLU A 50 5.01 11.82 -2.33
N ILE A 51 4.78 10.52 -2.57
CA ILE A 51 3.93 10.04 -3.67
C ILE A 51 2.45 10.29 -3.32
N GLU A 52 1.73 10.98 -4.20
CA GLU A 52 0.29 11.21 -4.03
C GLU A 52 -0.51 9.91 -4.14
N GLU A 53 -1.62 9.76 -3.42
CA GLU A 53 -2.47 8.56 -3.49
C GLU A 53 -3.55 8.63 -4.59
N ILE A 54 -3.71 7.52 -5.34
CA ILE A 54 -4.87 7.32 -6.24
C ILE A 54 -6.10 6.85 -5.44
N HIS A 55 -5.87 6.15 -4.32
CA HIS A 55 -6.84 5.35 -3.55
C HIS A 55 -7.29 4.07 -4.27
N TYR A 56 -8.27 4.13 -5.18
CA TYR A 56 -8.73 2.96 -5.91
C TYR A 56 -9.28 3.31 -7.30
N LEU A 57 -9.17 2.36 -8.24
CA LEU A 57 -9.72 2.44 -9.59
C LEU A 57 -10.41 1.10 -9.89
N LYS A 58 -11.68 1.10 -10.31
CA LYS A 58 -12.39 -0.14 -10.67
C LYS A 58 -11.89 -0.77 -11.96
N ASN A 59 -11.61 0.06 -12.96
CA ASN A 59 -11.17 -0.38 -14.27
C ASN A 59 -9.65 -0.43 -14.32
N ILE A 60 -9.12 -1.60 -14.00
CA ILE A 60 -7.67 -1.86 -14.01
C ILE A 60 -7.31 -2.46 -15.37
N SER A 61 -6.45 -1.77 -16.10
CA SER A 61 -5.74 -2.31 -17.26
C SER A 61 -4.26 -2.46 -16.92
N ASP A 62 -3.48 -3.08 -17.80
CA ASP A 62 -2.07 -3.42 -17.56
C ASP A 62 -1.19 -2.20 -17.24
N PHE A 63 -1.60 -0.97 -17.60
CA PHE A 63 -0.88 0.24 -17.22
C PHE A 63 -0.78 0.44 -15.69
N ILE A 64 -1.70 -0.11 -14.88
CA ILE A 64 -1.60 -0.01 -13.41
C ILE A 64 -0.41 -0.80 -12.85
N LYS A 65 -0.01 -1.90 -13.49
CA LYS A 65 1.20 -2.64 -13.11
C LYS A 65 2.44 -1.75 -13.27
N LEU A 66 2.51 -1.01 -14.39
CA LEU A 66 3.59 -0.06 -14.67
C LEU A 66 3.62 1.10 -13.67
N VAL A 67 2.46 1.58 -13.24
CA VAL A 67 2.37 2.62 -12.18
C VAL A 67 2.95 2.08 -10.87
N ARG A 68 2.59 0.86 -10.45
CA ARG A 68 3.10 0.24 -9.22
C ARG A 68 4.61 0.04 -9.26
N GLU A 69 5.14 -0.46 -10.37
CA GLU A 69 6.59 -0.59 -10.56
C GLU A 69 7.28 0.78 -10.55
N ALA A 70 6.66 1.81 -11.12
CA ALA A 70 7.23 3.16 -11.11
C ALA A 70 7.28 3.75 -9.69
N GLU A 71 6.26 3.51 -8.87
CA GLU A 71 6.28 3.87 -7.45
C GLU A 71 7.44 3.21 -6.71
N GLN A 72 7.66 1.91 -6.93
CA GLN A 72 8.79 1.19 -6.31
C GLN A 72 10.14 1.73 -6.78
N LEU A 73 10.27 2.06 -8.07
CA LEU A 73 11.49 2.68 -8.60
C LEU A 73 11.74 4.04 -7.94
N PHE A 74 10.70 4.85 -7.75
CA PHE A 74 10.83 6.13 -7.04
C PHE A 74 11.21 5.92 -5.57
N GLU A 75 10.51 5.02 -4.87
CA GLU A 75 10.75 4.64 -3.47
C GLU A 75 12.21 4.24 -3.27
N PHE A 76 12.77 3.39 -4.14
CA PHE A 76 14.18 2.98 -4.07
C PHE A 76 15.19 3.98 -4.64
N GLY A 77 14.74 5.02 -5.35
CA GLY A 77 15.60 6.13 -5.82
C GLY A 77 16.12 5.96 -7.24
N PHE A 78 15.53 5.05 -7.99
CA PHE A 78 15.81 4.81 -9.40
C PHE A 78 14.99 5.77 -10.28
N TYR A 79 15.26 7.07 -10.17
CA TYR A 79 14.44 8.14 -10.77
C TYR A 79 14.37 8.09 -12.30
N THR A 80 15.49 7.80 -12.98
CA THR A 80 15.50 7.62 -14.45
C THR A 80 14.60 6.47 -14.89
N GLY A 81 14.62 5.37 -14.12
CA GLY A 81 13.72 4.22 -14.35
C GLY A 81 12.26 4.60 -14.13
N CYS A 82 11.96 5.29 -13.03
CA CYS A 82 10.63 5.81 -12.73
C CYS A 82 10.10 6.69 -13.87
N ILE A 83 10.86 7.72 -14.29
CA ILE A 83 10.47 8.63 -15.39
C ILE A 83 10.16 7.85 -16.68
N SER A 84 11.02 6.88 -17.00
CA SER A 84 10.86 6.07 -18.21
C SER A 84 9.57 5.25 -18.16
N LEU A 85 9.30 4.60 -17.03
CA LEU A 85 8.15 3.72 -16.86
C LEU A 85 6.83 4.49 -16.77
N VAL A 86 6.80 5.62 -16.05
CA VAL A 86 5.67 6.56 -16.05
C VAL A 86 5.38 7.06 -17.46
N GLY A 87 6.42 7.37 -18.22
CA GLY A 87 6.29 7.80 -19.60
C GLY A 87 5.64 6.76 -20.52
N VAL A 88 6.06 5.50 -20.41
CA VAL A 88 5.44 4.37 -21.14
C VAL A 88 3.99 4.18 -20.70
N SER A 89 3.74 4.12 -19.39
CA SER A 89 2.40 3.97 -18.83
C SER A 89 1.45 5.09 -19.25
N SER A 90 1.93 6.33 -19.28
CA SER A 90 1.15 7.50 -19.71
C SER A 90 0.79 7.41 -21.19
N GLU A 91 1.74 7.02 -22.04
CA GLU A 91 1.51 6.87 -23.48
C GLU A 91 0.51 5.75 -23.79
N ASP A 92 0.63 4.59 -23.14
CA ASP A 92 -0.30 3.47 -23.31
C ASP A 92 -1.70 3.84 -22.80
N PHE A 93 -1.79 4.52 -21.66
CA PHE A 93 -3.06 5.04 -21.17
C PHE A 93 -3.69 6.03 -22.16
N CYS A 94 -2.93 6.94 -22.77
CA CYS A 94 -3.46 7.86 -23.77
C CYS A 94 -3.98 7.14 -25.03
N ARG A 95 -3.34 6.03 -25.45
CA ARG A 95 -3.85 5.17 -26.54
C ARG A 95 -5.20 4.57 -26.16
N TYR A 96 -5.23 3.90 -25.01
CA TYR A 96 -6.44 3.30 -24.45
C TYR A 96 -7.59 4.32 -24.36
N LEU A 97 -7.33 5.49 -23.78
CA LEU A 97 -8.30 6.57 -23.61
C LEU A 97 -8.87 7.04 -24.96
N SER A 98 -8.02 7.17 -25.99
CA SER A 98 -8.49 7.60 -27.31
C SER A 98 -9.48 6.61 -27.93
N VAL A 99 -9.22 5.31 -27.78
CA VAL A 99 -10.12 4.25 -28.25
C VAL A 99 -11.44 4.29 -27.46
N GLN A 100 -11.37 4.39 -26.12
CA GLN A 100 -12.55 4.45 -25.26
C GLN A 100 -13.44 5.67 -25.54
N LEU A 101 -12.84 6.81 -25.90
CA LEU A 101 -13.54 8.04 -26.24
C LEU A 101 -13.98 8.11 -27.72
N GLY A 102 -13.95 6.99 -28.44
CA GLY A 102 -14.45 6.89 -29.82
C GLY A 102 -13.55 7.56 -30.86
N LYS A 103 -12.25 7.70 -30.58
CA LYS A 103 -11.23 8.27 -31.48
C LYS A 103 -10.09 7.28 -31.77
N PRO A 104 -10.37 6.06 -32.28
CA PRO A 104 -9.33 5.06 -32.54
C PRO A 104 -8.24 5.55 -33.51
N GLN A 105 -8.57 6.47 -34.42
CA GLN A 105 -7.59 7.08 -35.33
C GLN A 105 -6.47 7.89 -34.63
N TYR A 106 -6.63 8.22 -33.34
CA TYR A 106 -5.59 8.93 -32.58
C TYR A 106 -4.55 7.98 -31.96
N GLU A 107 -4.83 6.68 -31.92
CA GLU A 107 -3.92 5.67 -31.38
C GLU A 107 -2.56 5.65 -32.10
N SER A 108 -2.59 5.72 -33.43
CA SER A 108 -1.39 5.68 -34.29
C SER A 108 -0.62 7.00 -34.34
N GLN A 109 -1.13 8.06 -33.71
CA GLN A 109 -0.47 9.36 -33.67
C GLN A 109 0.63 9.40 -32.63
N THR A 110 1.54 10.38 -32.75
CA THR A 110 2.50 10.70 -31.68
C THR A 110 1.76 11.14 -30.42
N GLN A 111 2.35 10.90 -29.25
CA GLN A 111 1.76 11.32 -27.96
C GLN A 111 1.36 12.81 -27.97
N PHE A 112 2.24 13.68 -28.50
CA PHE A 112 1.99 15.12 -28.61
C PHE A 112 0.74 15.42 -29.44
N ASN A 113 0.60 14.83 -30.62
CA ASN A 113 -0.56 15.03 -31.47
C ASN A 113 -1.83 14.47 -30.83
N ARG A 114 -1.73 13.29 -30.21
CA ARG A 114 -2.86 12.63 -29.54
C ARG A 114 -3.45 13.49 -28.43
N ILE A 115 -2.63 13.97 -27.49
CA ILE A 115 -3.13 14.77 -26.37
C ILE A 115 -3.67 16.13 -26.82
N ASN A 116 -3.07 16.74 -27.85
CA ASN A 116 -3.57 18.01 -28.42
C ASN A 116 -4.92 17.83 -29.11
N ASN A 117 -5.10 16.74 -29.86
CA ASN A 117 -6.35 16.45 -30.54
C ASN A 117 -7.46 16.09 -29.56
N LEU A 118 -7.18 15.27 -28.53
CA LEU A 118 -8.14 14.97 -27.46
C LEU A 118 -8.62 16.25 -26.76
N LYS A 119 -7.72 17.21 -26.50
CA LYS A 119 -8.07 18.52 -25.94
C LYS A 119 -8.90 19.35 -26.91
N SER A 120 -8.48 19.44 -28.17
CA SER A 120 -9.18 20.22 -29.20
C SER A 120 -10.61 19.75 -29.42
N ASP A 121 -10.84 18.45 -29.29
CA ASP A 121 -12.16 17.83 -29.40
C ASP A 121 -13.00 17.95 -28.11
N GLY A 122 -12.47 18.57 -27.06
CA GLY A 122 -13.16 18.73 -25.77
C GLY A 122 -13.28 17.42 -24.96
N LEU A 123 -12.53 16.38 -25.32
CA LEU A 123 -12.57 15.06 -24.68
C LEU A 123 -11.75 15.00 -23.39
N ILE A 124 -10.77 15.89 -23.23
CA ILE A 124 -10.04 16.09 -21.99
C ILE A 124 -9.96 17.58 -21.65
N SER A 125 -9.89 17.88 -20.35
CA SER A 125 -9.74 19.26 -19.88
C SER A 125 -8.35 19.83 -20.18
N ASN A 126 -8.23 21.17 -20.14
CA ASN A 126 -6.93 21.84 -20.22
C ASN A 126 -5.98 21.42 -19.09
N ALA A 127 -6.52 21.15 -17.90
CA ALA A 127 -5.73 20.69 -16.75
C ALA A 127 -5.15 19.29 -17.02
N THR A 128 -5.98 18.35 -17.47
CA THR A 128 -5.55 16.99 -17.84
C THR A 128 -4.50 17.01 -18.95
N HIS A 129 -4.70 17.85 -19.97
CA HIS A 129 -3.73 18.03 -21.06
C HIS A 129 -2.37 18.51 -20.53
N THR A 130 -2.37 19.49 -19.62
CA THR A 130 -1.13 20.02 -19.02
C THR A 130 -0.36 18.93 -18.28
N LEU A 131 -1.04 18.14 -17.44
CA LEU A 131 -0.43 17.02 -16.73
C LEU A 131 0.24 16.02 -17.68
N LEU A 132 -0.46 15.63 -18.75
CA LEU A 132 0.06 14.68 -19.75
C LEU A 132 1.21 15.26 -20.59
N ASP A 133 1.13 16.53 -20.97
CA ASP A 133 2.19 17.19 -21.74
C ASP A 133 3.47 17.37 -20.92
N ASP A 134 3.35 17.61 -19.61
CA ASP A 134 4.50 17.73 -18.72
C ASP A 134 5.20 16.37 -18.52
N ILE A 135 4.44 15.28 -18.33
CA ILE A 135 5.00 13.92 -18.33
C ILE A 135 5.77 13.67 -19.63
N ARG A 136 5.18 14.00 -20.78
CA ARG A 136 5.80 13.83 -22.10
C ARG A 136 7.12 14.61 -22.22
N LYS A 137 7.17 15.86 -21.75
CA LYS A 137 8.40 16.68 -21.77
C LYS A 137 9.50 16.04 -20.92
N ILE A 138 9.19 15.70 -19.67
CA ILE A 138 10.13 15.06 -18.74
C ILE A 138 10.67 13.75 -19.32
N ARG A 139 9.76 12.90 -19.82
CA ARG A 139 10.11 11.62 -20.48
C ARG A 139 11.01 11.84 -21.69
N ASN A 140 10.71 12.83 -22.53
CA ASN A 140 11.50 13.09 -23.73
C ASN A 140 12.90 13.60 -23.39
N ASP A 141 13.04 14.46 -22.39
CA ASP A 141 14.35 14.91 -21.92
C ASP A 141 15.18 13.75 -21.38
N CYS A 142 14.55 12.85 -20.61
CA CYS A 142 15.16 11.64 -20.07
C CYS A 142 15.56 10.63 -21.15
N LEU A 143 14.61 10.18 -21.99
CA LEU A 143 14.83 9.08 -22.93
C LEU A 143 15.63 9.46 -24.17
N HIS A 144 15.62 10.73 -24.58
CA HIS A 144 16.51 11.21 -25.63
C HIS A 144 17.88 11.64 -25.10
N TYR A 145 18.09 11.54 -23.78
CA TYR A 145 19.36 11.86 -23.12
C TYR A 145 19.84 13.27 -23.52
N ASN A 146 18.90 14.22 -23.51
CA ASN A 146 19.12 15.60 -23.91
C ASN A 146 20.21 16.24 -23.03
N GLN A 147 20.91 17.27 -23.54
CA GLN A 147 22.00 17.91 -22.78
C GLN A 147 21.54 18.42 -21.41
N ASN A 148 20.32 18.95 -21.32
CA ASN A 148 19.72 19.37 -20.06
C ASN A 148 19.60 18.20 -19.08
N PHE A 149 19.17 17.02 -19.55
CA PHE A 149 19.04 15.84 -18.70
C PHE A 149 20.40 15.32 -18.20
N LYS A 150 21.43 15.33 -19.06
CA LYS A 150 22.79 14.91 -18.70
C LYS A 150 23.43 15.75 -17.60
N GLN A 151 22.96 16.97 -17.41
CA GLN A 151 23.46 17.91 -16.42
C GLN A 151 22.69 17.84 -15.10
N LYS A 152 21.56 17.12 -15.06
CA LYS A 152 20.72 17.03 -13.87
C LYS A 152 21.42 16.26 -12.76
N ASP A 153 21.34 16.83 -11.56
CA ASP A 153 21.74 16.12 -10.35
C ASP A 153 20.61 15.18 -9.85
N ASN A 154 20.88 14.46 -8.76
CA ASN A 154 19.93 13.51 -8.22
C ASN A 154 18.66 14.18 -7.63
N VAL A 155 18.78 15.42 -7.16
CA VAL A 155 17.65 16.18 -6.60
C VAL A 155 16.70 16.62 -7.72
N GLU A 156 17.26 17.09 -8.83
CA GLU A 156 16.49 17.44 -10.03
C GLU A 156 15.81 16.20 -10.62
N LEU A 157 16.51 15.07 -10.69
CA LEU A 157 15.93 13.80 -11.16
C LEU A 157 14.81 13.30 -10.25
N LYS A 158 14.97 13.43 -8.92
CA LYS A 158 13.93 13.13 -7.95
C LYS A 158 12.69 13.99 -8.20
N SER A 159 12.87 15.31 -8.33
CA SER A 159 11.77 16.24 -8.58
C SER A 159 11.02 15.93 -9.88
N ASP A 160 11.74 15.63 -10.96
CA ASP A 160 11.14 15.23 -12.24
C ASP A 160 10.34 13.94 -12.11
N ALA A 161 10.92 12.91 -11.47
CA ALA A 161 10.29 11.61 -11.30
C ALA A 161 9.00 11.73 -10.46
N LEU A 162 9.06 12.48 -9.36
CA LEU A 162 7.89 12.73 -8.51
C LEU A 162 6.79 13.48 -9.27
N THR A 163 7.17 14.54 -9.99
CA THR A 163 6.24 15.33 -10.81
C THR A 163 5.55 14.45 -11.85
N ALA A 164 6.33 13.66 -12.60
CA ALA A 164 5.76 12.79 -13.63
C ALA A 164 4.82 11.75 -13.03
N LEU A 165 5.23 11.09 -11.94
CA LEU A 165 4.45 10.06 -11.26
C LEU A 165 3.13 10.63 -10.72
N ASN A 166 3.18 11.71 -9.95
CA ASN A 166 1.98 12.34 -9.37
C ASN A 166 1.05 12.90 -10.47
N ASN A 167 1.61 13.48 -11.55
CA ASN A 167 0.80 13.92 -12.69
C ASN A 167 0.06 12.75 -13.36
N LEU A 168 0.69 11.57 -13.48
CA LEU A 168 0.03 10.39 -14.02
C LEU A 168 -1.07 9.91 -13.09
N LYS A 169 -0.77 9.78 -11.78
CA LYS A 169 -1.75 9.36 -10.76
C LYS A 169 -2.97 10.28 -10.75
N LYS A 170 -2.76 11.59 -10.78
CA LYS A 170 -3.82 12.61 -10.87
C LYS A 170 -4.61 12.52 -12.18
N THR A 171 -3.95 12.25 -13.30
CA THR A 171 -4.62 12.06 -14.59
C THR A 171 -5.54 10.84 -14.56
N LEU A 172 -5.07 9.70 -14.06
CA LEU A 172 -5.86 8.49 -13.92
C LEU A 172 -7.07 8.73 -13.01
N LYS A 173 -6.85 9.33 -11.84
CA LYS A 173 -7.91 9.68 -10.89
C LYS A 173 -8.98 10.57 -11.53
N ASN A 174 -8.59 11.58 -12.30
CA ASN A 174 -9.53 12.51 -12.92
C ASN A 174 -10.35 11.92 -14.07
N LEU A 175 -9.83 10.90 -14.76
CA LEU A 175 -10.45 10.37 -15.99
C LEU A 175 -11.17 9.05 -15.80
N ILE A 176 -10.66 8.20 -14.91
CA ILE A 176 -11.17 6.84 -14.67
C ILE A 176 -11.37 6.54 -13.18
N GLY A 177 -11.07 7.51 -12.29
CA GLY A 177 -11.44 7.41 -10.88
C GLY A 177 -12.94 7.60 -10.70
N GLU A 178 -13.47 7.03 -9.63
CA GLU A 178 -14.89 7.14 -9.30
C GLU A 178 -15.18 8.31 -8.36
N ASP A 179 -16.40 8.82 -8.46
CA ASP A 179 -16.94 9.82 -7.53
C ASP A 179 -17.07 9.24 -6.12
N GLU A 180 -16.67 10.02 -5.10
CA GLU A 180 -16.67 9.61 -3.69
C GLU A 180 -18.05 9.13 -3.18
N ALA A 181 -19.14 9.50 -3.87
CA ALA A 181 -20.50 9.13 -3.51
C ALA A 181 -20.81 7.63 -3.63
N GLY A 182 -20.02 6.86 -4.41
CA GLY A 182 -20.19 5.41 -4.58
C GLY A 182 -19.38 4.54 -3.62
N TYR A 183 -18.47 5.13 -2.85
CA TYR A 183 -17.36 4.43 -2.18
C TYR A 183 -17.79 3.41 -1.12
N GLN A 184 -18.93 3.63 -0.46
CA GLN A 184 -19.45 2.69 0.54
C GLN A 184 -19.92 1.37 -0.10
N ALA A 185 -20.47 1.42 -1.31
CA ALA A 185 -20.93 0.23 -2.02
C ALA A 185 -19.77 -0.69 -2.44
N ASP A 186 -18.56 -0.14 -2.53
CA ASP A 186 -17.36 -0.84 -2.99
C ASP A 186 -16.46 -1.31 -1.86
N LEU A 187 -16.81 -1.07 -0.59
CA LEU A 187 -15.95 -1.42 0.55
C LEU A 187 -15.53 -2.91 0.52
N ILE A 188 -16.49 -3.80 0.28
CA ILE A 188 -16.24 -5.25 0.26
C ILE A 188 -15.32 -5.62 -0.91
N SER A 189 -15.53 -5.03 -2.09
CA SER A 189 -14.71 -5.32 -3.27
C SER A 189 -13.29 -4.77 -3.12
N VAL A 190 -13.12 -3.58 -2.52
CA VAL A 190 -11.81 -2.98 -2.22
C VAL A 190 -11.06 -3.83 -1.18
N ILE A 191 -11.70 -4.22 -0.08
CA ILE A 191 -11.07 -5.08 0.95
C ILE A 191 -10.65 -6.43 0.35
N SER A 192 -11.53 -7.04 -0.44
CA SER A 192 -11.22 -8.31 -1.13
C SER A 192 -10.06 -8.13 -2.11
N GLY A 193 -10.02 -7.01 -2.83
CA GLY A 193 -8.94 -6.67 -3.76
C GLY A 193 -7.60 -6.42 -3.07
N ILE A 194 -7.58 -5.83 -1.87
CA ILE A 194 -6.36 -5.69 -1.06
C ILE A 194 -5.84 -7.07 -0.66
N GLY A 195 -6.72 -7.95 -0.17
CA GLY A 195 -6.33 -9.30 0.27
C GLY A 195 -5.85 -10.21 -0.88
N ALA A 196 -6.29 -9.95 -2.11
CA ALA A 196 -5.91 -10.71 -3.31
C ALA A 196 -4.80 -10.04 -4.15
N GLY A 197 -4.24 -8.91 -3.70
CA GLY A 197 -3.28 -8.13 -4.48
C GLY A 197 -1.89 -8.78 -4.56
N ASP A 198 -1.34 -8.89 -5.77
CA ASP A 198 0.03 -9.39 -6.01
C ASP A 198 1.14 -8.44 -5.49
N ASP A 199 0.78 -7.22 -5.05
CA ASP A 199 1.69 -6.18 -4.57
C ASP A 199 1.83 -6.11 -3.04
N ILE A 200 1.26 -7.07 -2.31
CA ILE A 200 1.39 -7.17 -0.85
C ILE A 200 2.78 -7.74 -0.50
N ARG A 201 3.57 -6.97 0.27
CA ARG A 201 4.93 -7.34 0.71
C ARG A 201 4.90 -8.27 1.92
N ALA A 202 3.96 -8.07 2.83
CA ALA A 202 3.78 -8.84 4.05
C ALA A 202 2.32 -8.79 4.53
N THR A 203 1.92 -9.74 5.38
CA THR A 203 0.53 -9.83 5.89
C THR A 203 0.13 -8.57 6.67
N GLU A 204 1.08 -7.94 7.36
CA GLU A 204 0.87 -6.70 8.12
C GLU A 204 0.48 -5.53 7.21
N GLU A 205 0.93 -5.53 5.95
CA GLU A 205 0.55 -4.51 4.96
C GLU A 205 -0.95 -4.56 4.64
N ILE A 206 -1.56 -5.75 4.69
CA ILE A 206 -3.01 -5.92 4.47
C ILE A 206 -3.78 -5.14 5.53
N ALA A 207 -3.43 -5.29 6.82
CA ALA A 207 -4.08 -4.59 7.91
C ALA A 207 -3.97 -3.06 7.74
N ILE A 208 -2.78 -2.57 7.37
CA ILE A 208 -2.53 -1.15 7.12
C ILE A 208 -3.38 -0.64 5.95
N LYS A 209 -3.38 -1.35 4.81
CA LYS A 209 -4.15 -0.96 3.62
C LYS A 209 -5.66 -1.01 3.89
N VAL A 210 -6.16 -2.03 4.58
CA VAL A 210 -7.58 -2.14 4.96
C VAL A 210 -7.98 -1.00 5.89
N LYS A 211 -7.19 -0.70 6.92
CA LYS A 211 -7.41 0.44 7.82
C LYS A 211 -7.55 1.75 7.04
N ASN A 212 -6.57 2.02 6.17
CA ASN A 212 -6.55 3.24 5.37
C ASN A 212 -7.74 3.30 4.40
N ALA A 213 -8.06 2.18 3.73
CA ALA A 213 -9.22 2.09 2.84
C ALA A 213 -10.53 2.36 3.58
N VAL A 214 -10.75 1.73 4.74
CA VAL A 214 -11.93 1.98 5.58
C VAL A 214 -12.02 3.46 5.96
N SER A 215 -10.91 4.06 6.38
CA SER A 215 -10.88 5.48 6.73
C SER A 215 -11.25 6.38 5.55
N HIS A 216 -10.71 6.12 4.35
CA HIS A 216 -10.98 6.93 3.16
C HIS A 216 -12.40 6.72 2.59
N LEU A 217 -12.89 5.48 2.57
CA LEU A 217 -14.18 5.13 1.97
C LEU A 217 -15.36 5.46 2.89
N LEU A 218 -15.21 5.25 4.20
CA LEU A 218 -16.27 5.53 5.18
C LEU A 218 -16.16 6.91 5.83
N LYS A 219 -15.06 7.63 5.59
CA LYS A 219 -14.70 8.88 6.32
C LYS A 219 -14.75 8.67 7.84
N PHE A 220 -14.37 7.47 8.28
CA PHE A 220 -14.45 7.04 9.67
C PHE A 220 -13.04 7.05 10.30
N PRO A 221 -12.85 7.68 11.47
CA PRO A 221 -11.58 7.67 12.17
C PRO A 221 -11.41 6.31 12.88
N ILE A 222 -11.01 5.29 12.11
CA ILE A 222 -10.80 3.93 12.62
C ILE A 222 -9.55 3.81 13.51
N ALA A 223 -8.58 4.69 13.33
CA ALA A 223 -7.35 4.69 14.11
C ALA A 223 -7.47 5.61 15.34
N PHE A 224 -6.91 5.17 16.45
CA PHE A 224 -6.78 5.94 17.68
C PHE A 224 -5.73 7.05 17.54
N ASP A 225 -5.83 8.06 18.40
CA ASP A 225 -4.83 9.13 18.47
C ASP A 225 -3.44 8.54 18.82
N PRO A 226 -2.33 9.00 18.20
CA PRO A 226 -1.00 8.46 18.45
C PRO A 226 -0.52 8.52 19.91
N SER A 227 -1.12 9.38 20.75
CA SER A 227 -0.83 9.43 22.19
C SER A 227 -1.56 8.36 23.00
N SER A 228 -2.57 7.71 22.42
CA SER A 228 -3.36 6.65 23.05
C SER A 228 -2.54 5.36 23.09
N LYS A 229 -2.32 4.84 24.29
CA LYS A 229 -1.59 3.56 24.48
C LYS A 229 -2.51 2.38 24.72
N ILE A 230 -3.69 2.65 25.28
CA ILE A 230 -4.67 1.64 25.67
C ILE A 230 -6.07 2.14 25.36
N GLN A 231 -6.96 1.23 25.03
CA GLN A 231 -8.40 1.45 24.99
C GLN A 231 -9.05 0.61 26.08
N ILE A 232 -9.90 1.24 26.89
CA ILE A 232 -10.73 0.55 27.89
C ILE A 232 -12.19 0.70 27.50
N LYS A 233 -12.94 -0.41 27.54
CA LYS A 233 -14.36 -0.43 27.24
C LYS A 233 -15.11 -1.25 28.28
N THR A 234 -16.05 -0.61 28.97
CA THR A 234 -17.04 -1.31 29.79
C THR A 234 -18.36 -1.35 29.03
N SER A 235 -18.95 -2.53 28.90
CA SER A 235 -20.27 -2.72 28.30
C SER A 235 -20.99 -3.94 28.92
N ALA A 236 -22.25 -4.13 28.53
CA ALA A 236 -22.96 -5.36 28.78
C ALA A 236 -22.80 -6.29 27.56
N PHE A 237 -22.46 -7.55 27.81
CA PHE A 237 -22.17 -8.55 26.79
C PHE A 237 -23.00 -9.82 27.03
N GLU A 238 -23.25 -10.56 25.97
CA GLU A 238 -23.67 -11.96 26.01
C GLU A 238 -22.44 -12.84 25.75
N ILE A 239 -22.22 -13.85 26.59
CA ILE A 239 -21.19 -14.87 26.36
C ILE A 239 -21.66 -15.79 25.25
N LEU A 240 -20.98 -15.81 24.12
CA LEU A 240 -21.30 -16.72 23.01
C LEU A 240 -20.62 -18.07 23.17
N GLU A 241 -19.36 -18.06 23.59
CA GLU A 241 -18.50 -19.25 23.66
C GLU A 241 -17.42 -19.01 24.72
N ILE A 242 -17.05 -20.08 25.42
CA ILE A 242 -15.90 -20.12 26.34
C ILE A 242 -15.00 -21.24 25.85
N ASP A 243 -13.81 -20.90 25.39
CA ASP A 243 -12.80 -21.86 24.94
C ASP A 243 -11.67 -21.96 25.98
N GLU A 244 -11.72 -23.01 26.81
CA GLU A 244 -10.73 -23.25 27.86
C GLU A 244 -9.40 -23.81 27.32
N ASP A 245 -9.37 -24.34 26.09
CA ASP A 245 -8.16 -24.87 25.47
C ASP A 245 -7.25 -23.72 24.99
N PHE A 246 -7.85 -22.58 24.63
CA PHE A 246 -7.16 -21.38 24.15
C PHE A 246 -7.20 -20.19 25.11
N ASP A 247 -7.87 -20.31 26.27
CA ASP A 247 -8.06 -19.23 27.24
C ASP A 247 -8.82 -18.01 26.68
N GLU A 248 -9.83 -18.27 25.85
CA GLU A 248 -10.57 -17.23 25.14
C GLU A 248 -12.07 -17.26 25.49
N ILE A 249 -12.69 -16.07 25.51
CA ILE A 249 -14.14 -15.91 25.62
C ILE A 249 -14.63 -15.05 24.46
N SER A 250 -15.64 -15.54 23.73
CA SER A 250 -16.33 -14.75 22.72
C SER A 250 -17.47 -13.96 23.36
N LEU A 251 -17.37 -12.63 23.34
CA LEU A 251 -18.35 -11.72 23.92
C LEU A 251 -19.07 -10.94 22.82
N LYS A 252 -20.40 -10.95 22.85
CA LYS A 252 -21.23 -10.14 21.97
C LYS A 252 -21.73 -8.90 22.71
N ASP A 253 -21.28 -7.71 22.31
CA ASP A 253 -21.71 -6.45 22.91
C ASP A 253 -23.19 -6.21 22.63
N LEU A 254 -24.00 -6.14 23.68
CA LEU A 254 -25.45 -5.98 23.55
C LEU A 254 -25.83 -4.61 22.96
N SER A 255 -24.95 -3.62 23.04
CA SER A 255 -25.22 -2.27 22.54
C SER A 255 -25.12 -2.12 21.02
N ASN A 256 -24.18 -2.83 20.40
CA ASN A 256 -23.85 -2.68 18.98
C ASN A 256 -23.82 -4.01 18.20
N GLN A 257 -24.03 -5.14 18.89
CA GLN A 257 -24.05 -6.50 18.34
C GLN A 257 -22.72 -6.99 17.77
N MET A 258 -21.62 -6.27 18.00
CA MET A 258 -20.26 -6.68 17.61
C MET A 258 -19.79 -7.81 18.52
N ILE A 259 -19.04 -8.75 17.95
CA ILE A 259 -18.40 -9.84 18.67
C ILE A 259 -16.94 -9.48 18.86
N VAL A 260 -16.45 -9.64 20.08
CA VAL A 260 -15.04 -9.52 20.44
C VAL A 260 -14.58 -10.81 21.09
N ILE A 261 -13.43 -11.30 20.67
CA ILE A 261 -12.74 -12.42 21.30
C ILE A 261 -11.77 -11.80 22.29
N VAL A 262 -11.86 -12.21 23.55
CA VAL A 262 -11.00 -11.71 24.62
C VAL A 262 -10.25 -12.86 25.26
N GLU A 263 -8.97 -12.64 25.49
CA GLU A 263 -8.15 -13.56 26.28
C GLU A 263 -8.33 -13.24 27.77
N PHE A 264 -8.24 -14.27 28.60
CA PHE A 264 -8.02 -14.09 30.03
C PHE A 264 -6.60 -14.53 30.41
N PRO A 265 -5.85 -13.74 31.21
CA PRO A 265 -4.51 -14.13 31.62
C PRO A 265 -4.55 -15.47 32.37
N GLU A 266 -3.64 -16.39 32.05
CA GLU A 266 -3.55 -17.71 32.71
C GLU A 266 -3.49 -17.59 34.25
N GLN A 267 -2.83 -16.53 34.74
CA GLN A 267 -2.70 -16.22 36.16
C GLN A 267 -4.04 -15.84 36.83
N GLU A 268 -5.03 -15.43 36.06
CA GLU A 268 -6.36 -15.00 36.50
C GLU A 268 -7.45 -16.01 36.14
N ARG A 269 -7.09 -17.16 35.53
CA ARG A 269 -8.04 -18.22 35.14
C ARG A 269 -8.94 -18.66 36.30
N GLU A 270 -8.37 -18.88 37.50
CA GLU A 270 -9.16 -19.23 38.69
C GLU A 270 -10.16 -18.13 39.08
N TYR A 271 -9.80 -16.85 38.93
CA TYR A 271 -10.70 -15.73 39.24
C TYR A 271 -11.94 -15.76 38.33
N TYR A 272 -11.76 -16.02 37.03
CA TYR A 272 -12.86 -16.08 36.07
C TYR A 272 -13.68 -17.37 36.19
N GLN A 273 -13.04 -18.52 36.44
CA GLN A 273 -13.76 -19.79 36.67
C GLN A 273 -14.67 -19.72 37.91
N ASN A 274 -14.24 -19.02 38.96
CA ASN A 274 -15.04 -18.84 40.18
C ASN A 274 -16.30 -17.97 39.98
N LYS A 275 -16.46 -17.29 38.85
CA LYS A 275 -17.65 -16.48 38.53
C LYS A 275 -18.81 -17.31 37.96
N GLU A 276 -18.63 -18.62 37.80
CA GLU A 276 -19.64 -19.55 37.25
C GLU A 276 -20.27 -19.05 35.94
N LEU A 277 -19.41 -18.52 35.06
CA LEU A 277 -19.79 -18.02 33.75
C LEU A 277 -20.14 -19.19 32.83
N GLN A 278 -21.20 -19.02 32.03
CA GLN A 278 -21.65 -20.01 31.06
C GLN A 278 -22.05 -19.32 29.76
N GLU A 279 -21.99 -20.07 28.66
CA GLU A 279 -22.56 -19.65 27.38
C GLU A 279 -24.02 -19.19 27.55
N GLY A 280 -24.38 -18.12 26.85
CA GLY A 280 -25.68 -17.45 26.94
C GLY A 280 -25.87 -16.56 28.17
N ASN A 281 -24.91 -16.50 29.11
CA ASN A 281 -25.01 -15.57 30.24
C ASN A 281 -24.84 -14.12 29.77
N SER A 282 -25.57 -13.22 30.44
CA SER A 282 -25.37 -11.77 30.28
C SER A 282 -24.41 -11.27 31.35
N VAL A 283 -23.36 -10.58 30.94
CA VAL A 283 -22.30 -10.08 31.83
C VAL A 283 -22.07 -8.58 31.63
N THR A 284 -21.62 -7.90 32.68
CA THR A 284 -20.92 -6.61 32.52
C THR A 284 -19.44 -6.91 32.50
N ALA A 285 -18.74 -6.54 31.43
CA ALA A 285 -17.30 -6.74 31.34
C ALA A 285 -16.60 -5.41 31.08
N THR A 286 -15.43 -5.24 31.69
CA THR A 286 -14.47 -4.20 31.36
C THR A 286 -13.34 -4.84 30.60
N LEU A 287 -13.20 -4.47 29.34
CA LEU A 287 -12.18 -4.96 28.43
C LEU A 287 -11.09 -3.89 28.26
N ILE A 288 -9.85 -4.34 28.12
CA ILE A 288 -8.70 -3.50 27.77
C ILE A 288 -8.05 -4.03 26.49
N SER A 289 -7.54 -3.14 25.65
CA SER A 289 -6.65 -3.51 24.56
C SER A 289 -5.52 -2.51 24.46
N VAL A 290 -4.34 -3.02 24.09
CA VAL A 290 -3.20 -2.17 23.73
C VAL A 290 -3.43 -1.63 22.32
N ILE A 291 -3.11 -0.36 22.13
CA ILE A 291 -3.11 0.25 20.79
C ILE A 291 -1.78 -0.04 20.13
N ASP A 292 -1.83 -0.68 18.96
CA ASP A 292 -0.66 -1.06 18.19
C ASP A 292 -0.04 0.13 17.42
N GLN A 293 1.06 -0.14 16.72
CA GLN A 293 1.78 0.85 15.91
C GLN A 293 0.94 1.40 14.74
N ASN A 294 -0.10 0.67 14.34
CA ASN A 294 -1.03 1.08 13.29
C ASN A 294 -2.16 1.95 13.83
N GLY A 295 -2.22 2.18 15.14
CA GLY A 295 -3.29 2.92 15.80
C GLY A 295 -4.59 2.10 15.90
N LEU A 296 -4.52 0.77 15.82
CA LEU A 296 -5.66 -0.13 16.01
C LEU A 296 -5.56 -0.83 17.36
N THR A 297 -6.70 -1.30 17.88
CA THR A 297 -6.68 -2.24 19.01
C THR A 297 -6.07 -3.56 18.54
N ALA A 298 -5.13 -4.09 19.32
CA ALA A 298 -4.58 -5.43 19.14
C ALA A 298 -5.47 -6.45 19.86
N GLU A 299 -4.86 -7.39 20.58
CA GLU A 299 -5.53 -8.31 21.49
C GLU A 299 -6.34 -7.55 22.54
N TRP A 300 -7.53 -8.07 22.84
CA TRP A 300 -8.39 -7.59 23.91
C TRP A 300 -8.31 -8.55 25.09
N THR A 301 -8.17 -8.00 26.28
CA THR A 301 -8.07 -8.75 27.54
C THR A 301 -9.20 -8.33 28.47
N ILE A 302 -9.66 -9.27 29.29
CA ILE A 302 -10.62 -8.96 30.35
C ILE A 302 -9.87 -8.29 31.50
N LEU A 303 -10.34 -7.12 31.97
CA LEU A 303 -9.92 -6.53 33.25
C LEU A 303 -10.84 -6.94 34.37
N ASP A 304 -12.15 -6.99 34.09
CA ASP A 304 -13.15 -7.41 35.06
C ASP A 304 -14.41 -7.91 34.36
N ILE A 305 -15.11 -8.83 35.01
CA ILE A 305 -16.34 -9.43 34.48
C ILE A 305 -17.25 -9.86 35.63
N ASP A 306 -18.52 -9.45 35.53
CA ASP A 306 -19.56 -9.76 36.50
C ASP A 306 -20.83 -10.23 35.81
N LYS A 307 -21.39 -11.33 36.31
CA LYS A 307 -22.65 -11.89 35.83
C LYS A 307 -23.81 -10.97 36.19
N ILE A 308 -24.61 -10.59 35.20
CA ILE A 308 -25.87 -9.87 35.39
C ILE A 308 -27.02 -10.88 35.58
N LYS A 309 -27.13 -11.83 34.65
CA LYS A 309 -28.15 -12.88 34.58
C LYS A 309 -27.59 -14.12 33.91
#